data_AF-A0A0B1SS30-F1
#
_entry.id   AF-A0A0B1SS30-F1
#
_cell.length_a   1.000
_cell.length_b   1.000
_cell.length_c   1.000
_cell.angle_alpha   90.00
_cell.angle_beta   90.00
_cell.angle_gamma   90.00
#
_symmetry.space_group_name_H-M   'P 1'
#
loop_
_entity.id
_entity.type
_entity.pdbx_description
1 polymer ?
#
loop_
_entity_poly.entity_id
_entity_poly.type
_entity_poly.pdbx_seq_one_letter_code
_entity_poly.pdbx_strand_id
1 'polypeptide(L)'
;LFSAAEVVKNPCEDHVCGWGKECVVSKKGEPHCECISKCPELDGDPMDKVCANNNETFVSLCDLYRERCLCKKGSKHCQKKAHAKVHLEYLGECKQLSECTDELMAQFPERMADWLFQVKSRRDANRRRHSPSTLFTLPFTHCQTDIVP
;
A
#
# COMPACT_ATOMS: atom_id res chain seq x y z
N LEU A 1 -10.19 -15.32 45.49
CA LEU A 1 -10.28 -16.07 44.23
C LEU A 1 -10.49 -15.05 43.11
N PHE A 2 -9.42 -14.52 42.53
CA PHE A 2 -9.52 -13.66 41.35
C PHE A 2 -9.56 -14.58 40.14
N SER A 3 -10.72 -14.70 39.50
CA SER A 3 -10.83 -15.37 38.19
C SER A 3 -9.96 -14.61 37.21
N ALA A 4 -8.95 -15.28 36.65
CA ALA A 4 -8.32 -14.82 35.44
C ALA A 4 -9.41 -14.76 34.37
N ALA A 5 -9.79 -13.56 33.94
CA ALA A 5 -10.56 -13.41 32.72
C ALA A 5 -9.69 -13.96 31.59
N GLU A 6 -10.12 -15.05 30.95
CA GLU A 6 -9.49 -15.47 29.71
C GLU A 6 -9.56 -14.30 28.73
N VAL A 7 -8.39 -13.81 28.32
CA VAL A 7 -8.30 -12.80 27.27
C VAL A 7 -8.66 -13.51 25.98
N VAL A 8 -9.94 -13.51 25.63
CA VAL A 8 -10.43 -14.00 24.34
C VAL A 8 -9.85 -13.06 23.29
N LYS A 9 -8.79 -13.51 22.62
CA LYS A 9 -8.19 -12.76 21.51
C LYS A 9 -9.24 -12.56 20.43
N ASN A 10 -9.27 -11.36 19.86
CA ASN A 10 -10.17 -11.07 18.77
C ASN A 10 -9.77 -11.93 17.56
N PRO A 11 -10.65 -12.80 17.03
CA PRO A 11 -10.32 -13.65 15.88
C PRO A 11 -9.91 -12.87 14.62
N CYS A 12 -10.26 -11.58 14.55
CA CYS A 12 -9.89 -10.68 13.45
C CYS A 12 -8.54 -9.98 13.63
N GLU A 13 -7.88 -10.09 14.78
CA GLU A 13 -6.64 -9.36 15.09
C GLU A 13 -5.51 -9.70 14.11
N ASP A 14 -5.34 -10.98 13.80
CA ASP A 14 -4.31 -11.48 12.87
C ASP A 14 -4.91 -11.90 11.50
N HIS A 15 -6.20 -11.67 11.27
CA HIS A 15 -6.87 -12.11 10.04
C HIS A 15 -6.89 -11.01 8.98
N VAL A 16 -5.98 -11.09 8.01
CA VAL A 16 -5.90 -10.13 6.91
C VAL A 16 -6.92 -10.43 5.81
N CYS A 17 -7.78 -9.46 5.50
CA CYS A 17 -8.71 -9.52 4.38
C CYS A 17 -8.13 -8.91 3.10
N GLY A 18 -8.57 -9.40 1.94
CA GLY A 18 -8.23 -8.81 0.65
C GLY A 18 -8.81 -7.40 0.45
N TRP A 19 -8.40 -6.72 -0.61
CA TRP A 19 -8.78 -5.33 -0.85
C TRP A 19 -10.30 -5.11 -0.94
N GLY A 20 -10.77 -4.02 -0.33
CA GLY A 20 -12.20 -3.67 -0.27
C GLY A 20 -13.00 -4.51 0.71
N LYS A 21 -12.32 -5.29 1.58
CA LYS A 21 -12.95 -6.13 2.58
C LYS A 21 -12.42 -5.82 3.99
N GLU A 22 -13.26 -6.03 4.98
CA GLU A 22 -12.95 -5.96 6.40
C GLU A 22 -13.26 -7.28 7.11
N CYS A 23 -12.57 -7.55 8.21
CA CYS A 23 -12.82 -8.74 9.00
C CYS A 23 -13.99 -8.53 9.95
N VAL A 24 -14.92 -9.47 9.96
CA VAL A 24 -16.06 -9.55 10.88
C VAL A 24 -16.07 -10.90 11.57
N VAL A 25 -16.44 -10.93 12.85
CA VAL A 25 -16.55 -12.18 13.62
C VAL A 25 -17.97 -12.74 13.43
N SER A 26 -18.08 -13.97 12.94
CA SER A 26 -19.36 -14.64 12.75
C SER A 26 -20.00 -15.01 14.08
N LYS A 27 -21.28 -15.42 14.06
CA LYS A 27 -22.00 -15.92 15.26
C LYS A 27 -21.33 -17.13 15.91
N LYS A 28 -20.45 -17.83 15.19
CA LYS A 28 -19.68 -18.99 15.68
C LYS A 28 -18.34 -18.60 16.31
N GLY A 29 -18.00 -17.31 16.34
CA GLY A 29 -16.69 -16.83 16.81
C GLY A 29 -15.57 -16.97 15.77
N GLU A 30 -15.89 -17.26 14.51
CA GLU A 30 -14.91 -17.43 13.44
C GLU A 30 -14.75 -16.14 12.61
N PRO A 31 -13.53 -15.76 12.20
CA PRO A 31 -13.29 -14.58 11.38
C PRO A 31 -13.72 -14.80 9.92
N HIS A 32 -14.40 -13.82 9.33
CA HIS A 32 -14.82 -13.82 7.93
C HIS A 32 -14.61 -12.44 7.28
N CYS A 33 -14.35 -12.43 5.98
CA CYS A 33 -14.15 -11.18 5.23
C CYS A 33 -15.42 -10.72 4.51
N GLU A 34 -15.95 -9.59 4.94
CA GLU A 34 -17.08 -8.91 4.29
C GLU A 34 -16.62 -7.66 3.53
N CYS A 35 -17.47 -7.13 2.65
CA CYS A 35 -17.09 -5.87 1.98
C CYS A 35 -17.13 -4.75 3.01
N ILE A 36 -16.21 -3.79 2.90
CA ILE A 36 -16.14 -2.65 3.82
C ILE A 36 -17.52 -1.97 3.89
N SER A 37 -18.03 -1.80 5.10
CA SER A 37 -19.33 -1.22 5.38
C SER A 37 -19.36 0.28 5.08
N LYS A 38 -18.40 1.03 5.63
CA LYS A 38 -18.22 2.48 5.46
C LYS A 38 -16.74 2.84 5.31
N CYS A 39 -16.42 3.70 4.34
CA CYS A 39 -15.08 4.25 4.21
C CYS A 39 -14.87 5.44 5.17
N PRO A 40 -13.61 5.72 5.59
CA PRO A 40 -13.30 6.87 6.42
C PRO A 40 -13.79 8.18 5.80
N GLU A 41 -14.18 9.12 6.65
CA GLU A 41 -14.50 10.48 6.21
C GLU A 41 -13.21 11.22 5.90
N LEU A 42 -13.17 11.86 4.73
CA LEU A 42 -12.01 12.60 4.24
C LEU A 42 -12.24 14.10 4.39
N ASP A 43 -11.15 14.84 4.54
CA ASP A 43 -11.14 16.31 4.66
C ASP A 43 -11.33 17.03 3.31
N GLY A 44 -11.37 16.27 2.22
CA GLY A 44 -11.61 16.77 0.87
C GLY A 44 -10.32 17.06 0.09
N ASP A 45 -9.16 16.55 0.52
CA ASP A 45 -7.92 16.64 -0.26
C ASP A 45 -8.12 16.02 -1.66
N PRO A 46 -7.89 16.78 -2.76
CA PRO A 46 -7.91 16.23 -4.11
C PRO A 46 -6.98 15.03 -4.33
N MET A 47 -5.94 14.86 -3.52
CA MET A 47 -4.99 13.75 -3.59
C MET A 47 -5.54 12.43 -3.04
N ASP A 48 -6.62 12.47 -2.24
CA ASP A 48 -7.28 11.25 -1.76
C ASP A 48 -8.07 10.54 -2.86
N LYS A 49 -8.51 11.30 -3.87
CA LYS A 49 -9.24 10.78 -5.03
C LYS A 49 -8.39 9.79 -5.81
N VAL A 50 -9.04 8.92 -6.56
CA VAL A 50 -8.37 7.97 -7.43
C VAL A 50 -9.06 7.83 -8.78
N CYS A 51 -8.27 7.64 -9.83
CA CYS A 51 -8.79 7.33 -11.15
C CYS A 51 -8.75 5.82 -11.37
N ALA A 52 -9.87 5.29 -11.84
CA ALA A 52 -9.98 3.89 -12.20
C ALA A 52 -9.74 3.64 -13.69
N ASN A 53 -9.49 2.38 -14.04
CA ASN A 53 -9.24 1.90 -15.40
C ASN A 53 -10.44 2.06 -16.37
N ASN A 54 -11.60 2.49 -15.88
CA ASN A 54 -12.77 2.86 -16.66
C ASN A 54 -12.93 4.39 -16.79
N ASN A 55 -11.90 5.17 -16.48
CA ASN A 55 -11.89 6.63 -16.46
C ASN A 55 -12.93 7.26 -15.51
N GLU A 56 -13.34 6.52 -14.47
CA GLU A 56 -14.20 7.06 -13.41
C GLU A 56 -13.35 7.46 -12.20
N THR A 57 -13.61 8.66 -11.67
CA THR A 57 -12.95 9.14 -10.44
C THR A 57 -13.74 8.70 -9.22
N PHE A 58 -13.06 8.03 -8.30
CA PHE A 58 -13.60 7.67 -6.99
C PHE A 58 -13.07 8.64 -5.94
N VAL A 59 -13.88 8.87 -4.90
CA VAL A 59 -13.55 9.79 -3.80
C VAL A 59 -12.33 9.32 -3.02
N SER A 60 -12.13 8.01 -2.90
CA SER A 60 -10.98 7.41 -2.25
C SER A 60 -10.61 6.05 -2.81
N LEU A 61 -9.41 5.59 -2.47
CA LEU A 61 -8.99 4.20 -2.73
C LEU A 61 -9.90 3.18 -2.02
N CYS A 62 -10.40 3.52 -0.83
CA CYS A 62 -11.36 2.69 -0.11
C CYS A 62 -12.66 2.52 -0.90
N ASP A 63 -13.21 3.62 -1.42
CA ASP A 63 -14.48 3.61 -2.16
C ASP A 63 -14.38 2.78 -3.44
N LEU A 64 -13.27 2.90 -4.18
CA LEU A 64 -13.01 2.10 -5.37
C LEU A 64 -13.05 0.60 -5.07
N TYR A 65 -12.35 0.14 -4.04
CA TYR A 65 -12.30 -1.29 -3.73
C TYR A 65 -13.57 -1.80 -3.05
N ARG A 66 -14.22 -0.96 -2.24
CA ARG A 66 -15.53 -1.26 -1.64
C ARG A 66 -16.57 -1.48 -2.73
N GLU A 67 -16.66 -0.56 -3.69
CA GLU A 67 -17.57 -0.67 -4.85
C GLU A 67 -17.29 -1.95 -5.65
N ARG A 68 -16.01 -2.23 -5.96
CA ARG A 68 -15.62 -3.49 -6.62
C ARG A 68 -16.11 -4.71 -5.84
N CYS A 69 -15.92 -4.73 -4.52
CA CYS A 69 -16.33 -5.83 -3.67
C CYS A 69 -17.85 -6.05 -3.72
N LEU A 70 -18.62 -4.97 -3.54
CA LEU A 70 -20.08 -4.99 -3.56
C LEU A 70 -20.61 -5.50 -4.91
N CYS A 71 -20.04 -5.02 -6.01
CA CYS A 71 -20.43 -5.43 -7.36
C CYS A 71 -20.04 -6.87 -7.69
N LYS A 72 -18.88 -7.35 -7.23
CA LYS A 72 -18.52 -8.77 -7.34
C LYS A 72 -19.48 -9.70 -6.60
N LYS A 73 -19.98 -9.26 -5.43
CA LYS A 73 -20.98 -10.01 -4.66
C LYS A 73 -22.42 -9.88 -5.18
N GLY A 74 -22.67 -9.06 -6.20
CA GLY A 74 -24.02 -8.78 -6.67
C GLY A 74 -24.90 -8.07 -5.62
N SER A 75 -24.27 -7.28 -4.73
CA SER A 75 -24.99 -6.53 -3.70
C SER A 75 -25.91 -5.49 -4.30
N LYS A 76 -27.04 -5.20 -3.64
CA LYS A 76 -27.94 -4.08 -3.99
C LYS A 76 -27.25 -2.72 -3.88
N HIS A 77 -26.17 -2.62 -3.11
CA HIS A 77 -25.37 -1.40 -2.96
C HIS A 77 -24.32 -1.22 -4.05
N CYS A 78 -24.23 -2.14 -5.02
CA CYS A 78 -23.44 -1.94 -6.23
C CYS A 78 -24.10 -0.88 -7.11
N GLN A 79 -23.35 0.14 -7.53
CA GLN A 79 -23.89 1.18 -8.41
C GLN A 79 -23.91 0.71 -9.86
N LYS A 80 -22.81 0.11 -10.33
CA LYS A 80 -22.69 -0.39 -11.71
C LYS A 80 -22.09 -1.79 -11.70
N LYS A 81 -22.78 -2.75 -12.33
CA LYS A 81 -22.28 -4.14 -12.47
C LYS A 81 -20.88 -4.21 -13.10
N ALA A 82 -20.54 -3.26 -13.98
CA ALA A 82 -19.21 -3.13 -14.59
C ALA A 82 -18.09 -2.91 -13.55
N HIS A 83 -18.39 -2.29 -12.40
CA HIS A 83 -17.43 -2.07 -11.33
C HIS A 83 -16.92 -3.36 -10.68
N ALA A 84 -17.51 -4.52 -10.95
CA ALA A 84 -16.96 -5.80 -10.50
C ALA A 84 -15.51 -6.04 -10.99
N LYS A 85 -15.06 -5.36 -12.05
CA LYS A 85 -13.71 -5.46 -12.62
C LYS A 85 -12.89 -4.16 -12.54
N VAL A 86 -13.43 -3.10 -11.93
CA VAL A 86 -12.78 -1.79 -11.85
C VAL A 86 -11.49 -1.88 -11.04
N HIS A 87 -10.39 -1.27 -11.47
CA HIS A 87 -9.15 -1.17 -10.69
C HIS A 87 -8.48 0.18 -10.75
N LEU A 88 -7.64 0.43 -9.75
CA LEU A 88 -6.85 1.64 -9.66
C LEU A 88 -5.96 1.74 -10.89
N GLU A 89 -6.11 2.83 -11.63
CA GLU A 89 -5.22 3.20 -12.73
C GLU A 89 -4.10 4.12 -12.18
N TYR A 90 -4.48 5.19 -11.48
CA TYR A 90 -3.56 6.10 -10.81
C TYR A 90 -4.23 6.87 -9.67
N LEU A 91 -3.41 7.45 -8.79
CA LEU A 91 -3.84 8.33 -7.70
C LEU A 91 -4.16 9.73 -8.21
N GLY A 92 -5.16 10.38 -7.60
CA GLY A 92 -5.74 11.65 -8.02
C GLY A 92 -6.97 11.46 -8.92
N GLU A 93 -7.59 12.58 -9.30
CA GLU A 93 -8.72 12.59 -10.23
C GLU A 93 -8.34 12.18 -11.65
N CYS A 94 -9.31 11.66 -12.41
CA CYS A 94 -9.10 11.30 -13.79
C CYS A 94 -8.78 12.53 -14.66
N LYS A 95 -7.72 12.40 -15.46
CA LYS A 95 -7.21 13.40 -16.39
C LYS A 95 -7.25 12.84 -17.80
N GLN A 96 -7.30 13.76 -18.77
CA GLN A 96 -7.08 13.40 -20.17
C GLN A 96 -5.60 13.05 -20.35
N LEU A 97 -5.31 11.76 -20.50
CA LEU A 97 -3.98 11.27 -20.83
C LEU A 97 -3.76 11.40 -22.33
N SER A 98 -2.62 11.96 -22.73
CA SER A 98 -2.20 11.98 -24.14
C SER A 98 -1.78 10.58 -24.57
N GLU A 99 -1.98 10.27 -25.85
CA GLU A 99 -1.45 9.03 -26.42
C GLU A 99 0.08 9.00 -26.34
N CYS A 100 0.63 7.83 -26.06
CA CYS A 100 2.07 7.64 -26.04
C CYS A 100 2.57 7.39 -27.46
N THR A 101 3.49 8.22 -27.94
CA THR A 101 4.08 8.06 -29.27
C THR A 101 5.10 6.93 -29.28
N ASP A 102 5.37 6.34 -30.44
CA ASP A 102 6.36 5.25 -30.58
C ASP A 102 7.75 5.68 -30.11
N GLU A 103 8.12 6.95 -30.32
CA GLU A 103 9.37 7.51 -29.83
C GLU A 103 9.42 7.58 -28.29
N LEU A 104 8.35 8.04 -27.64
CA LEU A 104 8.26 8.06 -26.18
C LEU A 104 8.27 6.63 -25.61
N MET A 105 7.57 5.69 -26.26
CA MET A 105 7.55 4.28 -25.87
C MET A 105 8.92 3.62 -25.99
N ALA A 106 9.69 3.92 -27.03
CA ALA A 106 11.04 3.40 -27.20
C ALA A 106 12.00 3.86 -26.10
N GLN A 107 11.85 5.11 -25.64
CA GLN A 107 12.71 5.69 -24.59
C GLN A 107 12.28 5.33 -23.16
N PHE A 108 11.05 4.84 -22.98
CA PHE A 108 10.47 4.63 -21.65
C PHE A 108 11.30 3.67 -20.76
N PRO A 109 11.76 2.49 -21.23
CA PRO A 109 12.45 1.53 -20.36
C PRO A 109 13.77 2.07 -19.78
N GLU A 110 14.56 2.77 -20.60
CA GLU A 110 15.83 3.35 -20.18
C GLU A 110 15.62 4.47 -19.16
N ARG A 111 14.70 5.40 -19.46
CA ARG A 111 14.36 6.50 -18.55
C ARG A 111 13.83 6.00 -17.21
N MET A 112 13.00 4.95 -17.22
CA MET A 112 12.47 4.34 -16.01
C MET A 112 13.56 3.64 -15.20
N ALA A 113 14.47 2.91 -15.85
CA ALA A 113 15.58 2.25 -15.18
C ALA A 113 16.53 3.26 -14.50
N ASP A 114 16.89 4.33 -15.22
CA ASP A 114 17.73 5.41 -14.68
C ASP A 114 17.07 6.12 -13.50
N TRP A 115 15.77 6.42 -13.61
CA TRP A 115 15.02 7.01 -12.52
C TRP A 115 14.99 6.11 -11.29
N LEU A 116 14.71 4.81 -11.46
CA LEU A 116 14.71 3.83 -10.36
C LEU A 116 16.09 3.73 -9.69
N PHE A 117 17.16 3.74 -10.48
CA PHE A 117 18.53 3.74 -9.96
C PHE A 117 18.81 4.99 -9.10
N GLN A 118 18.39 6.17 -9.57
CA GLN A 118 18.55 7.42 -8.83
C GLN A 118 17.73 7.44 -7.53
N VAL A 119 16.47 7.00 -7.57
CA VAL A 119 15.60 6.93 -6.38
C VAL A 119 16.20 5.98 -5.35
N LYS A 120 16.61 4.77 -5.75
CA LYS A 120 17.26 3.80 -4.86
C LYS A 120 18.54 4.37 -4.26
N SER A 121 19.38 5.00 -5.07
CA SER A 121 20.65 5.59 -4.62
C SER A 121 20.44 6.72 -3.61
N ARG A 122 19.48 7.62 -3.85
CA ARG A 122 19.11 8.68 -2.91
C ARG A 122 18.55 8.12 -1.61
N ARG A 123 17.67 7.12 -1.68
CA ARG A 123 17.13 6.43 -0.51
C ARG A 123 18.24 5.74 0.30
N ASP A 124 19.15 5.04 -0.35
CA ASP A 124 20.26 4.34 0.31
C ASP A 124 21.25 5.34 0.94
N ALA A 125 21.55 6.46 0.28
CA ALA A 125 22.33 7.55 0.86
C ALA A 125 21.61 8.19 2.07
N ASN A 126 20.29 8.37 1.98
CA ASN A 126 19.51 8.89 3.10
C ASN A 126 19.50 7.91 4.29
N ARG A 127 19.36 6.60 4.02
CA ARG A 127 19.48 5.55 5.04
C ARG A 127 20.85 5.56 5.70
N ARG A 128 21.94 5.75 4.95
CA ARG A 128 23.29 5.88 5.54
C ARG A 128 23.43 7.13 6.42
N ARG A 129 22.80 8.24 6.03
CA ARG A 129 22.77 9.48 6.85
C ARG A 129 21.95 9.34 8.13
N HIS A 130 20.86 8.58 8.09
CA HIS A 130 19.93 8.40 9.22
C HIS A 130 20.13 7.06 9.96
N SER A 131 21.12 6.25 9.57
CA SER A 131 21.53 5.08 10.33
C SER A 131 22.43 5.56 11.47
N PRO A 132 22.06 5.34 12.74
CA PRO A 132 22.85 5.76 13.90
C PRO A 132 24.05 4.83 14.12
N SER A 133 24.82 4.56 13.07
CA SER A 133 26.03 3.74 13.10
C SER A 133 27.17 4.42 12.34
N THR A 134 27.30 5.71 12.56
CA THR A 134 28.61 6.36 12.72
C THR A 134 28.78 6.75 14.20
N LEU A 135 28.60 5.75 15.08
CA LEU A 135 29.52 5.65 16.20
C LEU A 135 30.91 5.59 15.59
N PHE A 136 31.71 6.61 15.87
CA PHE A 136 33.16 6.61 15.70
C PHE A 136 33.73 5.26 16.16
N THR A 137 33.95 4.33 15.23
CA THR A 137 35.10 3.44 15.26
C THR A 137 36.08 4.01 14.25
N LEU A 138 36.74 5.08 14.68
CA LEU A 138 38.07 5.41 14.17
C LEU A 138 39.00 4.22 14.43
N PRO A 139 40.01 4.02 13.58
CA PRO A 139 40.66 2.73 13.43
C PRO A 139 41.56 2.45 14.63
N PHE A 140 41.22 1.46 15.44
CA PHE A 140 42.24 0.70 16.17
C PHE A 140 42.92 -0.27 15.19
N THR A 141 43.60 0.29 14.18
CA THR A 141 44.69 -0.38 13.49
C THR A 141 45.99 0.17 14.08
N HIS A 142 46.33 -0.31 15.27
CA HIS A 142 47.72 -0.45 15.71
C HIS A 142 47.80 -1.82 16.38
N CYS A 143 48.04 -2.84 15.56
CA CYS A 143 48.68 -4.07 15.99
C CYS A 143 49.74 -4.37 14.94
N GLN A 144 50.78 -3.54 14.96
CA GLN A 144 51.98 -3.73 14.17
C GLN A 144 52.95 -4.53 15.05
N THR A 145 53.09 -5.81 14.71
CA THR A 145 54.31 -6.62 14.83
C THR A 145 55.16 -6.47 16.10
N ASP A 146 54.92 -7.32 17.09
CA ASP A 146 55.97 -7.85 17.96
C ASP A 146 56.26 -9.30 17.55
N ILE A 147 57.14 -9.45 16.56
CA ILE A 147 58.00 -10.63 16.47
C ILE A 147 59.32 -10.17 17.05
N VAL A 148 59.62 -10.55 18.29
CA VAL A 148 61.00 -10.70 18.74
C VAL A 148 61.04 -11.87 19.73
N PRO A 149 62.10 -12.67 19.73
CA PRO A 149 62.70 -13.09 20.97
C PRO A 149 63.62 -11.99 21.52
#